data_AF-A0A1Q6EJJ6-F1
#
_entry.id   AF-A0A1Q6EJJ6-F1
#
_cell.length_a   1.000
_cell.length_b   1.000
_cell.length_c   1.000
_cell.angle_alpha   90.00
_cell.angle_beta   90.00
_cell.angle_gamma   90.00
#
_symmetry.space_group_name_H-M   'P 1'
#
loop_
_entity.id
_entity.type
_entity.pdbx_description
1 polymer ?
#
loop_
_entity_poly.entity_id
_entity_poly.type
_entity_poly.pdbx_seq_one_letter_code
_entity_poly.pdbx_strand_id
1 'polypeptide(L)'
;MLTSLPSWSAGSNATVTTNPSPALSNSPLEVTITTDNLGTEVFCYTWCADINGSSKSPWQWGDVHTDKFRMSGNNGVYTIRIPNIKEFYGLSDSELQGLKKLGFIAKTTSGAQTDDCFVNVEQGGGSSYSGGTGSQADPYIIASADDLSALVSTPDDWKASAWFRLDADIDASTVKGMIGSIDNPFKGHFNGNGHSIKGFKATNTAVGSATGLFGAIDGAAISDLGVVSATVSGATYVGALAGYARSGSVERCFSTGSVTGTSVCVGGLIGDNAGATVTDCYSTATVDNRDDYATGGLVGKNSGTVANTYASGDVTGFDYAGGVAGANYGRVESSVALNAGITSASDYAARFGGNNNPRNSSTDNYSWDNIPAGHLTWTAYGDHASTRNADAIVDFSRFKAMTGWDFDNVWEWRTDNGKSYPALRGLSSQACTLPEVFYSNVGGADGIMSDTAAAIVTAGPNPTEGELTVASTTPLASVALYNLNGALMAGTDCAGADSATLDLSHMPAGMYILNVTDSAANRSVFKIIKK
;
A
#
# COMPACT_ATOMS: atom_id res chain seq x y z
N MET A 1 17.88 -61.63 -46.13
CA MET A 1 17.39 -60.58 -47.06
C MET A 1 16.70 -59.54 -46.21
N LEU A 2 17.34 -58.40 -45.97
CA LEU A 2 16.73 -57.24 -45.31
C LEU A 2 15.92 -56.51 -46.38
N THR A 3 14.59 -56.56 -46.28
CA THR A 3 13.71 -55.73 -47.08
C THR A 3 13.83 -54.29 -46.62
N SER A 4 14.21 -53.41 -47.54
CA SER A 4 14.32 -51.96 -47.36
C SER A 4 13.02 -51.36 -46.82
N LEU A 5 13.14 -50.57 -45.74
CA LEU A 5 12.09 -49.67 -45.29
C LEU A 5 11.87 -48.58 -46.37
N PRO A 6 10.62 -48.16 -46.66
CA PRO A 6 10.36 -47.10 -47.62
C PRO A 6 11.00 -45.79 -47.13
N SER A 7 11.72 -45.10 -48.03
CA SER A 7 12.26 -43.76 -47.80
C SER A 7 11.13 -42.75 -47.58
N TRP A 8 11.14 -42.06 -46.45
CA TRP A 8 10.14 -41.07 -46.07
C TRP A 8 10.41 -39.76 -46.85
N SER A 9 9.38 -39.16 -47.44
CA SER A 9 9.49 -37.88 -48.15
C SER A 9 9.91 -36.76 -47.19
N ALA A 10 10.88 -35.94 -47.60
CA ALA A 10 11.26 -34.71 -46.89
C ALA A 10 10.02 -33.86 -46.62
N GLY A 11 9.85 -33.39 -45.39
CA GLY A 11 8.67 -32.63 -44.99
C GLY A 11 8.57 -31.31 -45.75
N SER A 12 7.37 -30.75 -45.79
CA SER A 12 7.16 -29.38 -46.27
C SER A 12 7.66 -28.39 -45.20
N ASN A 13 8.26 -27.29 -45.64
CA ASN A 13 8.63 -26.19 -44.75
C ASN A 13 7.40 -25.75 -43.97
N ALA A 14 7.52 -25.68 -42.65
CA ALA A 14 6.44 -25.30 -41.76
C ALA A 14 6.94 -24.33 -40.70
N THR A 15 6.03 -23.50 -40.21
CA THR A 15 6.25 -22.64 -39.04
C THR A 15 5.28 -23.03 -37.94
N VAL A 16 5.71 -22.88 -36.69
CA VAL A 16 4.88 -23.19 -35.52
C VAL A 16 4.79 -21.98 -34.61
N THR A 17 3.59 -21.75 -34.10
CA THR A 17 3.31 -20.74 -33.08
C THR A 17 2.46 -21.35 -31.98
N THR A 18 2.53 -20.77 -30.79
CA THR A 18 1.76 -21.23 -29.64
C THR A 18 0.99 -20.09 -29.00
N ASN A 19 -0.08 -20.44 -28.30
CA ASN A 19 -0.75 -19.56 -27.37
C ASN A 19 -0.93 -20.33 -26.03
N PRO A 20 -0.29 -19.89 -24.93
CA PRO A 20 0.64 -18.75 -24.83
C PRO A 20 1.97 -18.97 -25.60
N SER A 21 2.70 -17.89 -25.88
CA SER A 21 4.05 -17.92 -26.48
C SER A 21 5.03 -17.14 -25.59
N PRO A 22 6.04 -17.80 -24.98
CA PRO A 22 6.35 -19.23 -25.06
C PRO A 22 5.28 -20.11 -24.40
N ALA A 23 5.31 -21.42 -24.70
CA ALA A 23 4.39 -22.37 -24.07
C ALA A 23 4.70 -22.49 -22.57
N LEU A 24 3.65 -22.57 -21.73
CA LEU A 24 3.79 -22.72 -20.28
C LEU A 24 3.41 -24.14 -19.84
N SER A 25 4.25 -24.80 -19.05
CA SER A 25 4.07 -26.21 -18.64
C SER A 25 2.75 -26.50 -17.89
N ASN A 26 2.15 -25.49 -17.26
CA ASN A 26 0.94 -25.60 -16.44
C ASN A 26 -0.34 -25.05 -17.13
N SER A 27 -0.26 -24.59 -18.38
CA SER A 27 -1.37 -23.92 -19.08
C SER A 27 -1.90 -24.77 -20.24
N PRO A 28 -3.18 -24.61 -20.63
CA PRO A 28 -3.65 -25.10 -21.92
C PRO A 28 -2.79 -24.52 -23.03
N LEU A 29 -2.39 -25.38 -23.97
CA LEU A 29 -1.52 -25.03 -25.06
C LEU A 29 -2.27 -25.17 -26.38
N GLU A 30 -2.45 -24.06 -27.09
CA GLU A 30 -2.88 -24.08 -28.49
C GLU A 30 -1.65 -23.99 -29.39
N VAL A 31 -1.53 -24.91 -30.34
CA VAL A 31 -0.41 -24.98 -31.28
C VAL A 31 -0.95 -24.83 -32.68
N THR A 32 -0.43 -23.86 -33.42
CA THR A 32 -0.78 -23.64 -34.82
C THR A 32 0.44 -23.88 -35.70
N ILE A 33 0.31 -24.81 -36.64
CA ILE A 33 1.29 -25.12 -37.68
C ILE A 33 0.81 -24.51 -39.00
N THR A 34 1.65 -23.67 -39.60
CA THR A 34 1.42 -23.11 -40.94
C THR A 34 2.37 -23.77 -41.93
N THR A 35 1.83 -24.35 -43.01
CA THR A 35 2.54 -25.16 -44.01
C THR A 35 1.80 -25.15 -45.35
N ASP A 36 2.23 -25.96 -46.31
CA ASP A 36 1.48 -26.23 -47.54
C ASP A 36 0.13 -26.90 -47.22
N ASN A 37 -0.82 -26.82 -48.14
CA ASN A 37 -2.14 -27.39 -47.91
C ASN A 37 -2.11 -28.93 -47.86
N LEU A 38 -2.27 -29.49 -46.67
CA LEU A 38 -2.37 -30.93 -46.39
C LEU A 38 -3.80 -31.48 -46.46
N GLY A 39 -4.79 -30.64 -46.85
CA GLY A 39 -6.20 -31.01 -46.90
C GLY A 39 -6.92 -30.82 -45.56
N THR A 40 -7.94 -31.64 -45.29
CA THR A 40 -8.86 -31.49 -44.13
C THR A 40 -8.75 -32.61 -43.11
N GLU A 41 -7.94 -33.63 -43.38
CA GLU A 41 -7.74 -34.78 -42.50
C GLU A 41 -6.28 -34.85 -42.07
N VAL A 42 -5.96 -34.01 -41.07
CA VAL A 42 -4.61 -33.81 -40.57
C VAL A 42 -4.58 -34.14 -39.08
N PHE A 43 -3.57 -34.88 -38.66
CA PHE A 43 -3.33 -35.28 -37.28
C PHE A 43 -2.01 -34.72 -36.79
N CYS A 44 -1.99 -34.35 -35.52
CA CYS A 44 -0.81 -33.87 -34.84
C CYS A 44 -0.04 -35.03 -34.23
N TYR A 45 1.19 -35.20 -34.66
CA TYR A 45 2.14 -36.06 -33.98
C TYR A 45 3.03 -35.18 -33.12
N THR A 46 3.12 -35.48 -31.83
CA THR A 46 3.85 -34.64 -30.89
C THR A 46 4.59 -35.45 -29.84
N TRP A 47 5.64 -34.88 -29.26
CA TRP A 47 6.45 -35.51 -28.22
C TRP A 47 7.11 -34.47 -27.32
N CYS A 48 7.59 -34.92 -26.16
CA CYS A 48 8.47 -34.13 -25.31
C CYS A 48 9.89 -34.24 -25.87
N ALA A 49 10.39 -33.17 -26.48
CA ALA A 49 11.67 -33.14 -27.16
C ALA A 49 12.86 -32.96 -26.19
N ASP A 50 12.63 -32.30 -25.05
CA ASP A 50 13.63 -32.12 -24.00
C ASP A 50 12.96 -32.13 -22.62
N ILE A 51 13.22 -33.18 -21.86
CA ILE A 51 12.97 -33.34 -20.42
C ILE A 51 14.34 -33.59 -19.79
N ASN A 52 14.97 -32.54 -19.26
CA ASN A 52 16.31 -32.61 -18.68
C ASN A 52 17.35 -33.33 -19.57
N GLY A 53 17.32 -33.08 -20.89
CA GLY A 53 18.21 -33.68 -21.88
C GLY A 53 17.74 -35.02 -22.45
N SER A 54 16.58 -35.54 -22.05
CA SER A 54 15.96 -36.76 -22.60
C SER A 54 14.69 -36.45 -23.39
N SER A 55 14.30 -37.31 -24.32
CA SER A 55 13.02 -37.19 -25.04
C SER A 55 12.02 -38.27 -24.58
N LYS A 56 10.72 -37.96 -24.67
CA LYS A 56 9.64 -38.89 -24.32
C LYS A 56 8.51 -38.80 -25.33
N SER A 57 8.18 -39.96 -25.92
CA SER A 57 7.02 -40.16 -26.79
C SER A 57 6.02 -41.08 -26.07
N PRO A 58 4.88 -40.57 -25.57
CA PRO A 58 3.98 -41.34 -24.71
C PRO A 58 3.08 -42.32 -25.48
N TRP A 59 3.17 -42.32 -26.80
CA TRP A 59 2.36 -43.14 -27.71
C TRP A 59 3.17 -43.62 -28.91
N GLN A 60 2.67 -44.66 -29.57
CA GLN A 60 3.18 -45.11 -30.86
C GLN A 60 2.64 -44.20 -31.97
N TRP A 61 3.50 -43.86 -32.93
CA TRP A 61 3.14 -42.95 -34.02
C TRP A 61 2.01 -43.52 -34.89
N GLY A 62 1.91 -44.83 -35.06
CA GLY A 62 0.83 -45.47 -35.84
C GLY A 62 -0.58 -45.26 -35.26
N ASP A 63 -0.70 -44.94 -33.97
CA ASP A 63 -1.97 -44.93 -33.25
C ASP A 63 -2.58 -43.52 -33.08
N VAL A 64 -1.95 -42.48 -33.63
CA VAL A 64 -2.41 -41.09 -33.44
C VAL A 64 -3.57 -40.70 -34.35
N HIS A 65 -4.05 -41.57 -35.23
CA HIS A 65 -5.19 -41.31 -36.11
C HIS A 65 -6.53 -41.41 -35.34
N THR A 66 -6.68 -40.58 -34.31
CA THR A 66 -7.86 -40.51 -33.43
C THR A 66 -8.26 -39.04 -33.23
N ASP A 67 -9.50 -38.82 -32.77
CA ASP A 67 -10.01 -37.47 -32.50
C ASP A 67 -9.15 -36.69 -31.49
N LYS A 68 -8.45 -37.38 -30.58
CA LYS A 68 -7.53 -36.76 -29.60
C LYS A 68 -6.42 -35.94 -30.28
N PHE A 69 -5.91 -36.39 -31.43
CA PHE A 69 -4.80 -35.76 -32.13
C PHE A 69 -5.23 -35.06 -33.42
N ARG A 70 -6.53 -35.09 -33.75
CA ARG A 70 -7.02 -34.48 -34.97
C ARG A 70 -6.86 -32.97 -34.90
N MET A 71 -6.21 -32.40 -35.90
CA MET A 71 -6.03 -30.95 -36.01
C MET A 71 -7.27 -30.33 -36.65
N SER A 72 -7.64 -29.16 -36.16
CA SER A 72 -8.63 -28.28 -36.80
C SER A 72 -7.94 -27.38 -37.83
N GLY A 73 -8.70 -26.87 -38.81
CA GLY A 73 -8.16 -25.97 -39.85
C GLY A 73 -8.05 -26.60 -41.24
N ASN A 74 -7.63 -25.79 -42.21
CA ASN A 74 -7.47 -26.15 -43.62
C ASN A 74 -6.56 -25.13 -44.32
N ASN A 75 -6.32 -25.33 -45.63
CA ASN A 75 -5.57 -24.38 -46.46
C ASN A 75 -4.18 -24.03 -45.90
N GLY A 76 -3.50 -25.04 -45.32
CA GLY A 76 -2.15 -24.88 -44.80
C GLY A 76 -2.05 -24.36 -43.37
N VAL A 77 -3.17 -24.08 -42.69
CA VAL A 77 -3.16 -23.67 -41.27
C VAL A 77 -3.89 -24.71 -40.45
N TYR A 78 -3.17 -25.34 -39.51
CA TYR A 78 -3.67 -26.44 -38.70
C TYR A 78 -3.42 -26.19 -37.23
N THR A 79 -4.45 -26.34 -36.40
CA THR A 79 -4.40 -26.04 -34.97
C THR A 79 -4.83 -27.23 -34.13
N ILE A 80 -4.07 -27.51 -33.06
CA ILE A 80 -4.44 -28.46 -32.01
C ILE A 80 -4.44 -27.77 -30.65
N ARG A 81 -5.43 -28.12 -29.81
CA ARG A 81 -5.49 -27.70 -28.42
C ARG A 81 -5.09 -28.86 -27.51
N ILE A 82 -4.11 -28.62 -26.66
CA ILE A 82 -3.64 -29.51 -25.59
C ILE A 82 -4.13 -28.91 -24.27
N PRO A 83 -5.21 -29.42 -23.67
CA PRO A 83 -5.81 -28.79 -22.49
C PRO A 83 -4.93 -28.84 -21.24
N ASN A 84 -4.12 -29.90 -21.11
CA ASN A 84 -3.24 -30.12 -19.97
C ASN A 84 -2.00 -30.89 -20.47
N ILE A 85 -0.82 -30.26 -20.45
CA ILE A 85 0.43 -30.87 -20.95
C ILE A 85 0.79 -32.13 -20.15
N LYS A 86 0.71 -32.09 -18.81
CA LYS A 86 1.03 -33.23 -17.96
C LYS A 86 0.21 -34.46 -18.31
N GLU A 87 -1.11 -34.30 -18.38
CA GLU A 87 -2.04 -35.39 -18.70
C GLU A 87 -1.92 -35.84 -20.15
N PHE A 88 -1.80 -34.88 -21.08
CA PHE A 88 -1.72 -35.18 -22.50
C PHE A 88 -0.50 -36.04 -22.81
N TYR A 89 0.66 -35.72 -22.22
CA TYR A 89 1.91 -36.46 -22.39
C TYR A 89 2.22 -37.52 -21.32
N GLY A 90 1.32 -37.74 -20.35
CA GLY A 90 1.53 -38.72 -19.27
C GLY A 90 2.81 -38.48 -18.47
N LEU A 91 3.04 -37.23 -18.06
CA LEU A 91 4.23 -36.83 -17.31
C LEU A 91 4.01 -36.97 -15.79
N SER A 92 5.04 -37.43 -15.09
CA SER A 92 5.17 -37.21 -13.65
C SER A 92 5.47 -35.73 -13.35
N ASP A 93 5.31 -35.31 -12.10
CA ASP A 93 5.63 -33.93 -11.70
C ASP A 93 7.11 -33.57 -11.93
N SER A 94 8.01 -34.51 -11.69
CA SER A 94 9.45 -34.32 -11.95
C SER A 94 9.76 -34.18 -13.45
N GLU A 95 9.08 -34.95 -14.31
CA GLU A 95 9.22 -34.82 -15.76
C GLU A 95 8.63 -33.50 -16.26
N LEU A 96 7.50 -33.06 -15.71
CA LEU A 96 6.89 -31.77 -16.07
C LEU A 96 7.83 -30.60 -15.73
N GLN A 97 8.44 -30.61 -14.54
CA GLN A 97 9.45 -29.64 -14.13
C GLN A 97 10.70 -29.64 -15.01
N GLY A 98 11.04 -30.79 -15.59
CA GLY A 98 12.18 -30.94 -16.50
C GLY A 98 11.90 -30.56 -17.95
N LEU A 99 10.62 -30.36 -18.32
CA LEU A 99 10.20 -30.13 -19.70
C LEU A 99 10.64 -28.74 -20.19
N LYS A 100 11.40 -28.71 -21.29
CA LYS A 100 11.93 -27.48 -21.90
C LYS A 100 11.52 -27.29 -23.36
N LYS A 101 11.09 -28.36 -24.02
CA LYS A 101 10.76 -28.32 -25.45
C LYS A 101 9.75 -29.39 -25.84
N LEU A 102 8.78 -28.99 -26.67
CA LEU A 102 7.84 -29.89 -27.33
C LEU A 102 8.11 -29.89 -28.84
N GLY A 103 7.95 -31.06 -29.46
CA GLY A 103 8.04 -31.25 -30.91
C GLY A 103 6.67 -31.56 -31.51
N PHE A 104 6.43 -31.13 -32.75
CA PHE A 104 5.17 -31.29 -33.46
C PHE A 104 5.40 -31.58 -34.95
N ILE A 105 4.52 -32.39 -35.52
CA ILE A 105 4.39 -32.62 -36.97
C ILE A 105 2.90 -32.62 -37.31
N ALA A 106 2.52 -31.92 -38.37
CA ALA A 106 1.21 -32.08 -38.99
C ALA A 106 1.30 -33.14 -40.10
N LYS A 107 0.44 -34.16 -40.05
CA LYS A 107 0.53 -35.31 -40.96
C LYS A 107 -0.84 -35.87 -41.33
N THR A 108 -0.94 -36.30 -42.59
CA THR A 108 -2.12 -36.94 -43.18
C THR A 108 -2.06 -38.46 -43.06
N THR A 109 -3.20 -39.15 -43.20
CA THR A 109 -3.29 -40.62 -43.25
C THR A 109 -2.63 -41.22 -44.49
N SER A 110 -2.49 -40.45 -45.57
CA SER A 110 -1.81 -40.85 -46.81
C SER A 110 -0.28 -40.69 -46.75
N GLY A 111 0.25 -40.08 -45.68
CA GLY A 111 1.69 -40.01 -45.40
C GLY A 111 2.36 -38.65 -45.67
N ALA A 112 1.66 -37.67 -46.26
CA ALA A 112 2.18 -36.31 -46.40
C ALA A 112 2.31 -35.64 -45.01
N GLN A 113 3.43 -34.95 -44.77
CA GLN A 113 3.77 -34.36 -43.47
C GLN A 113 4.63 -33.10 -43.58
N THR A 114 4.69 -32.33 -42.50
CA THR A 114 5.63 -31.22 -42.31
C THR A 114 7.00 -31.71 -41.83
N ASP A 115 8.00 -30.82 -41.87
CA ASP A 115 9.20 -30.98 -41.05
C ASP A 115 8.89 -30.84 -39.55
N ASP A 116 9.83 -31.29 -38.70
CA ASP A 116 9.75 -31.17 -37.24
C ASP A 116 9.66 -29.70 -36.81
N CYS A 117 8.58 -29.39 -36.11
CA CYS A 117 8.34 -28.07 -35.53
C CYS A 117 8.60 -28.11 -34.02
N PHE A 118 9.37 -27.16 -33.50
CA PHE A 118 9.70 -27.12 -32.06
C PHE A 118 9.19 -25.85 -31.40
N VAL A 119 8.70 -26.01 -30.17
CA VAL A 119 8.31 -24.88 -29.31
C VAL A 119 9.02 -25.02 -27.98
N ASN A 120 9.55 -23.92 -27.46
CA ASN A 120 10.13 -23.91 -26.13
C ASN A 120 9.00 -23.92 -25.08
N VAL A 121 9.23 -24.66 -24.00
CA VAL A 121 8.37 -24.69 -22.83
C VAL A 121 9.10 -23.96 -21.72
N GLU A 122 8.47 -22.92 -21.20
CA GLU A 122 8.85 -22.33 -19.92
C GLU A 122 8.06 -23.00 -18.81
N GLN A 123 8.68 -23.13 -17.65
CA GLN A 123 7.96 -23.59 -16.48
C GLN A 123 6.96 -22.51 -16.12
N GLY A 124 5.67 -22.80 -16.34
CA GLY A 124 4.63 -21.98 -15.73
C GLY A 124 4.67 -22.27 -14.24
N GLY A 125 4.74 -21.23 -13.40
CA GLY A 125 4.80 -21.39 -11.94
C GLY A 125 3.73 -22.39 -11.50
N GLY A 126 4.15 -23.61 -11.18
CA GLY A 126 3.23 -24.75 -11.17
C GLY A 126 2.26 -24.59 -10.02
N SER A 127 0.95 -24.43 -10.27
CA SER A 127 -0.10 -24.52 -9.25
C SER A 127 0.10 -23.71 -7.94
N SER A 128 1.05 -22.77 -7.89
CA SER A 128 1.49 -22.12 -6.64
C SER A 128 0.51 -21.07 -6.14
N TYR A 129 -0.40 -20.66 -7.02
CA TYR A 129 -1.39 -19.63 -6.79
C TYR A 129 -2.78 -20.19 -7.08
N SER A 130 -3.81 -19.54 -6.57
CA SER A 130 -5.20 -19.93 -6.75
C SER A 130 -5.71 -19.79 -8.20
N GLY A 131 -4.89 -19.29 -9.12
CA GLY A 131 -5.19 -19.21 -10.56
C GLY A 131 -4.31 -18.21 -11.31
N GLY A 132 -4.62 -18.06 -12.61
CA GLY A 132 -3.99 -17.09 -13.49
C GLY A 132 -2.64 -17.50 -14.07
N THR A 133 -2.24 -16.81 -15.14
CA THR A 133 -0.97 -17.03 -15.86
C THR A 133 0.06 -15.94 -15.60
N GLY A 134 -0.28 -14.93 -14.79
CA GLY A 134 0.60 -13.81 -14.47
C GLY A 134 0.65 -12.74 -15.56
N SER A 135 -0.23 -12.81 -16.56
CA SER A 135 -0.36 -11.78 -17.60
C SER A 135 -1.34 -10.69 -17.18
N GLN A 136 -1.34 -9.54 -17.88
CA GLN A 136 -2.29 -8.46 -17.57
C GLN A 136 -3.76 -8.89 -17.72
N ALA A 137 -4.06 -9.69 -18.74
CA ALA A 137 -5.42 -10.17 -19.00
C ALA A 137 -5.83 -11.31 -18.05
N ASP A 138 -4.85 -11.99 -17.47
CA ASP A 138 -5.04 -13.13 -16.59
C ASP A 138 -3.96 -13.16 -15.47
N PRO A 139 -4.05 -12.23 -14.49
CA PRO A 139 -3.07 -12.09 -13.41
C PRO A 139 -3.02 -13.33 -12.52
N TYR A 140 -1.87 -13.61 -11.91
CA TYR A 140 -1.78 -14.59 -10.82
C TYR A 140 -2.72 -14.22 -9.68
N ILE A 141 -3.49 -15.20 -9.21
CA ILE A 141 -4.53 -14.99 -8.19
C ILE A 141 -4.02 -15.37 -6.82
N ILE A 142 -3.97 -14.39 -5.93
CA ILE A 142 -3.63 -14.57 -4.53
C ILE A 142 -4.94 -14.55 -3.72
N ALA A 143 -5.44 -15.71 -3.32
CA ALA A 143 -6.69 -15.84 -2.57
C ALA A 143 -6.49 -16.45 -1.18
N SER A 144 -5.26 -16.83 -0.83
CA SER A 144 -4.91 -17.44 0.46
C SER A 144 -3.54 -17.02 0.98
N ALA A 145 -3.27 -17.35 2.25
CA ALA A 145 -1.97 -17.19 2.88
C ALA A 145 -0.89 -18.07 2.21
N ASP A 146 -1.29 -19.22 1.66
CA ASP A 146 -0.39 -20.13 0.96
C ASP A 146 0.04 -19.54 -0.38
N ASP A 147 -0.88 -18.91 -1.12
CA ASP A 147 -0.55 -18.19 -2.36
C ASP A 147 0.43 -17.04 -2.10
N LEU A 148 0.19 -16.27 -1.04
CA LEU A 148 1.08 -15.17 -0.65
C LEU A 148 2.46 -15.71 -0.23
N SER A 149 2.50 -16.82 0.51
CA SER A 149 3.76 -17.50 0.89
C SER A 149 4.52 -18.02 -0.34
N ALA A 150 3.79 -18.49 -1.35
CA ALA A 150 4.40 -18.93 -2.61
C ALA A 150 5.02 -17.77 -3.39
N LEU A 151 4.37 -16.59 -3.42
CA LEU A 151 4.92 -15.37 -4.03
C LEU A 151 6.19 -14.91 -3.31
N VAL A 152 6.16 -14.93 -1.97
CA VAL A 152 7.35 -14.62 -1.16
C VAL A 152 8.51 -15.58 -1.45
N SER A 153 8.21 -16.83 -1.80
CA SER A 153 9.21 -17.88 -2.00
C SER A 153 9.62 -18.07 -3.47
N THR A 154 9.08 -17.28 -4.40
CA THR A 154 9.32 -17.42 -5.85
C THR A 154 9.86 -16.12 -6.46
N PRO A 155 11.17 -15.82 -6.28
CA PRO A 155 11.75 -14.56 -6.78
C PRO A 155 11.70 -14.37 -8.29
N ASP A 156 11.59 -15.45 -9.07
CA ASP A 156 11.45 -15.40 -10.53
C ASP A 156 10.12 -14.76 -10.99
N ASP A 157 9.12 -14.73 -10.11
CA ASP A 157 7.83 -14.10 -10.35
C ASP A 157 7.84 -12.59 -10.04
N TRP A 158 8.91 -12.05 -9.45
CA TRP A 158 9.03 -10.62 -9.12
C TRP A 158 9.40 -9.74 -10.32
N LYS A 159 9.28 -10.27 -11.53
CA LYS A 159 9.64 -9.62 -12.80
C LYS A 159 8.58 -8.62 -13.27
N ALA A 160 9.01 -7.65 -14.08
CA ALA A 160 8.16 -6.58 -14.58
C ALA A 160 6.98 -7.05 -15.45
N SER A 161 7.07 -8.24 -16.05
CA SER A 161 5.99 -8.81 -16.86
C SER A 161 4.91 -9.53 -16.05
N ALA A 162 5.10 -9.69 -14.74
CA ALA A 162 4.18 -10.44 -13.89
C ALA A 162 3.10 -9.54 -13.28
N TRP A 163 1.86 -10.01 -13.35
CA TRP A 163 0.67 -9.36 -12.80
C TRP A 163 0.05 -10.24 -11.73
N PHE A 164 -0.32 -9.63 -10.60
CA PHE A 164 -0.93 -10.27 -9.44
C PHE A 164 -2.22 -9.53 -9.07
N ARG A 165 -3.21 -10.29 -8.62
CA ARG A 165 -4.45 -9.76 -8.06
C ARG A 165 -4.83 -10.51 -6.79
N LEU A 166 -5.28 -9.79 -5.76
CA LEU A 166 -5.97 -10.43 -4.65
C LEU A 166 -7.44 -10.75 -5.02
N ASP A 167 -7.93 -11.94 -4.67
CA ASP A 167 -9.37 -12.28 -4.78
C ASP A 167 -10.00 -12.53 -3.39
N ALA A 168 -9.25 -12.29 -2.33
CA ALA A 168 -9.72 -12.36 -0.94
C ALA A 168 -8.87 -11.47 -0.03
N ASP A 169 -9.44 -11.11 1.13
CA ASP A 169 -8.63 -10.65 2.26
C ASP A 169 -7.76 -11.81 2.76
N ILE A 170 -6.46 -11.56 2.93
CA ILE A 170 -5.48 -12.59 3.28
C ILE A 170 -5.09 -12.45 4.75
N ASP A 171 -5.19 -13.52 5.54
CA ASP A 171 -4.55 -13.60 6.86
C ASP A 171 -3.08 -14.01 6.66
N ALA A 172 -2.17 -13.05 6.80
CA ALA A 172 -0.72 -13.25 6.64
C ALA A 172 0.02 -13.50 7.96
N SER A 173 -0.69 -13.83 9.05
CA SER A 173 -0.07 -14.07 10.36
C SER A 173 0.91 -15.26 10.37
N THR A 174 0.75 -16.20 9.44
CA THR A 174 1.61 -17.38 9.26
C THR A 174 2.68 -17.21 8.18
N VAL A 175 2.52 -16.25 7.27
CA VAL A 175 3.43 -15.99 6.15
C VAL A 175 4.81 -15.60 6.66
N LYS A 176 5.86 -16.17 6.07
CA LYS A 176 7.26 -15.93 6.45
C LYS A 176 8.01 -15.32 5.28
N GLY A 177 8.74 -14.24 5.56
CA GLY A 177 9.56 -13.55 4.56
C GLY A 177 8.87 -12.30 4.01
N MET A 178 9.44 -11.75 2.95
CA MET A 178 9.04 -10.49 2.32
C MET A 178 9.12 -10.65 0.80
N ILE A 179 8.32 -9.89 0.07
CA ILE A 179 8.36 -9.85 -1.40
C ILE A 179 9.45 -8.86 -1.83
N GLY A 180 10.46 -9.32 -2.56
CA GLY A 180 11.56 -8.45 -2.98
C GLY A 180 12.57 -8.13 -1.88
N SER A 181 13.78 -7.79 -2.31
CA SER A 181 14.88 -7.26 -1.47
C SER A 181 15.62 -6.16 -2.24
N ILE A 182 16.55 -5.44 -1.60
CA ILE A 182 17.34 -4.40 -2.29
C ILE A 182 18.11 -4.98 -3.50
N ASP A 183 18.64 -6.19 -3.34
CA ASP A 183 19.42 -6.87 -4.39
C ASP A 183 18.53 -7.50 -5.47
N ASN A 184 17.30 -7.88 -5.12
CA ASN A 184 16.31 -8.41 -6.05
C ASN A 184 14.93 -7.80 -5.78
N PRO A 185 14.68 -6.55 -6.21
CA PRO A 185 13.44 -5.85 -5.90
C PRO A 185 12.26 -6.44 -6.66
N PHE A 186 11.06 -6.27 -6.12
CA PHE A 186 9.83 -6.53 -6.84
C PHE A 186 9.62 -5.50 -7.94
N LYS A 187 9.29 -5.96 -9.15
CA LYS A 187 9.14 -5.12 -10.35
C LYS A 187 7.78 -5.28 -11.03
N GLY A 188 6.97 -6.24 -10.58
CA GLY A 188 5.69 -6.58 -11.19
C GLY A 188 4.55 -5.62 -10.84
N HIS A 189 3.34 -6.04 -11.21
CA HIS A 189 2.10 -5.32 -10.94
C HIS A 189 1.30 -6.07 -9.87
N PHE A 190 1.07 -5.46 -8.72
CA PHE A 190 0.31 -6.05 -7.62
C PHE A 190 -0.96 -5.23 -7.36
N ASN A 191 -2.11 -5.76 -7.74
CA ASN A 191 -3.40 -5.13 -7.50
C ASN A 191 -4.12 -5.81 -6.33
N GLY A 192 -4.36 -5.07 -5.25
CA GLY A 192 -5.07 -5.55 -4.09
C GLY A 192 -6.57 -5.74 -4.31
N ASN A 193 -7.14 -5.21 -5.40
CA ASN A 193 -8.52 -5.42 -5.86
C ASN A 193 -9.56 -5.16 -4.76
N GLY A 194 -9.31 -4.16 -3.91
CA GLY A 194 -10.16 -3.83 -2.78
C GLY A 194 -9.96 -4.71 -1.54
N HIS A 195 -9.02 -5.65 -1.55
CA HIS A 195 -8.71 -6.56 -0.46
C HIS A 195 -7.51 -6.12 0.38
N SER A 196 -7.40 -6.73 1.56
CA SER A 196 -6.35 -6.45 2.53
C SER A 196 -5.53 -7.69 2.92
N ILE A 197 -4.25 -7.49 3.20
CA ILE A 197 -3.35 -8.45 3.83
C ILE A 197 -3.25 -8.11 5.32
N LYS A 198 -3.70 -9.01 6.19
CA LYS A 198 -3.90 -8.79 7.63
C LYS A 198 -2.86 -9.54 8.47
N GLY A 199 -2.38 -8.91 9.53
CA GLY A 199 -1.52 -9.56 10.52
C GLY A 199 -0.12 -9.91 10.01
N PHE A 200 0.33 -9.31 8.91
CA PHE A 200 1.67 -9.52 8.36
C PHE A 200 2.77 -9.16 9.37
N LYS A 201 3.82 -9.99 9.46
CA LYS A 201 4.93 -9.79 10.39
C LYS A 201 6.26 -9.93 9.66
N ALA A 202 7.15 -8.94 9.83
CA ALA A 202 8.50 -8.99 9.31
C ALA A 202 9.52 -8.45 10.32
N THR A 203 10.69 -9.09 10.35
CA THR A 203 11.82 -8.64 11.17
C THR A 203 13.11 -8.81 10.39
N ASN A 204 13.91 -7.73 10.28
CA ASN A 204 15.23 -7.79 9.66
C ASN A 204 16.21 -6.83 10.34
N THR A 205 17.20 -7.39 11.05
CA THR A 205 18.18 -6.61 11.83
C THR A 205 19.47 -6.31 11.06
N ALA A 206 19.56 -6.69 9.78
CA ALA A 206 20.75 -6.46 8.98
C ALA A 206 20.88 -4.99 8.57
N VAL A 207 22.03 -4.37 8.84
CA VAL A 207 22.31 -3.00 8.37
C VAL A 207 22.33 -2.97 6.85
N GLY A 208 21.72 -1.94 6.27
CA GLY A 208 21.51 -1.82 4.83
C GLY A 208 20.29 -2.57 4.32
N SER A 209 19.53 -3.28 5.16
CA SER A 209 18.34 -4.01 4.72
C SER A 209 17.10 -3.12 4.53
N ALA A 210 16.16 -3.62 3.75
CA ALA A 210 14.83 -3.06 3.62
C ALA A 210 13.78 -4.07 4.11
N THR A 211 12.82 -3.58 4.90
CA THR A 211 11.84 -4.40 5.61
C THR A 211 10.43 -3.86 5.40
N GLY A 212 9.54 -4.71 4.91
CA GLY A 212 8.12 -4.45 4.68
C GLY A 212 7.44 -5.65 4.01
N LEU A 213 6.14 -5.58 3.73
CA LEU A 213 5.48 -6.61 2.90
C LEU A 213 6.25 -6.80 1.59
N PHE A 214 6.61 -5.67 0.98
CA PHE A 214 7.64 -5.59 -0.03
C PHE A 214 8.95 -5.15 0.62
N GLY A 215 9.99 -5.97 0.58
CA GLY A 215 11.31 -5.55 1.07
C GLY A 215 11.80 -4.35 0.25
N ALA A 216 11.80 -4.49 -1.08
CA ALA A 216 12.05 -3.38 -1.98
C ALA A 216 11.25 -3.47 -3.29
N ILE A 217 10.94 -2.31 -3.86
CA ILE A 217 10.31 -2.19 -5.19
C ILE A 217 11.17 -1.35 -6.15
N ASP A 218 11.16 -1.73 -7.43
CA ASP A 218 11.87 -1.01 -8.49
C ASP A 218 11.12 -1.14 -9.83
N GLY A 219 10.40 -0.10 -10.21
CA GLY A 219 9.55 -0.07 -11.40
C GLY A 219 8.22 -0.80 -11.22
N ALA A 220 7.89 -1.25 -10.01
CA ALA A 220 6.64 -1.93 -9.70
C ALA A 220 5.43 -0.98 -9.71
N ALA A 221 4.24 -1.56 -9.89
CA ALA A 221 2.98 -0.89 -9.65
C ALA A 221 2.22 -1.63 -8.54
N ILE A 222 2.03 -0.99 -7.39
CA ILE A 222 1.23 -1.52 -6.29
C ILE A 222 -0.02 -0.66 -6.18
N SER A 223 -1.19 -1.28 -6.24
CA SER A 223 -2.48 -0.58 -6.24
C SER A 223 -3.50 -1.26 -5.34
N ASP A 224 -4.47 -0.52 -4.81
CA ASP A 224 -5.71 -1.05 -4.22
C ASP A 224 -5.50 -1.98 -3.00
N LEU A 225 -4.46 -1.77 -2.20
CA LEU A 225 -4.01 -2.72 -1.18
C LEU A 225 -3.99 -2.15 0.24
N GLY A 226 -4.66 -2.84 1.17
CA GLY A 226 -4.51 -2.61 2.60
C GLY A 226 -3.51 -3.58 3.26
N VAL A 227 -2.55 -3.07 4.04
CA VAL A 227 -1.67 -3.88 4.91
C VAL A 227 -2.07 -3.62 6.37
N VAL A 228 -2.93 -4.49 6.91
CA VAL A 228 -3.70 -4.23 8.13
C VAL A 228 -3.08 -4.97 9.31
N SER A 229 -2.98 -4.29 10.47
CA SER A 229 -2.44 -4.86 11.70
C SER A 229 -1.05 -5.47 11.51
N ALA A 230 -0.21 -4.81 10.71
CA ALA A 230 1.15 -5.24 10.46
C ALA A 230 2.04 -5.04 11.69
N THR A 231 3.00 -5.92 11.90
CA THR A 231 4.08 -5.74 12.90
C THR A 231 5.42 -5.87 12.18
N VAL A 232 6.02 -4.74 11.84
CA VAL A 232 7.26 -4.69 11.06
C VAL A 232 8.37 -4.08 11.88
N SER A 233 9.50 -4.78 12.02
CA SER A 233 10.69 -4.29 12.70
C SER A 233 11.92 -4.43 11.81
N GLY A 234 12.71 -3.36 11.66
CA GLY A 234 13.88 -3.41 10.77
C GLY A 234 15.03 -2.51 11.19
N ALA A 235 16.20 -2.74 10.60
CA ALA A 235 17.36 -1.90 10.88
C ALA A 235 17.35 -0.60 10.05
N THR A 236 17.40 -0.68 8.72
CA THR A 236 17.76 0.49 7.88
C THR A 236 16.58 1.17 7.18
N TYR A 237 15.85 0.46 6.32
CA TYR A 237 14.66 1.02 5.66
C TYR A 237 13.43 0.21 6.06
N VAL A 238 12.50 0.82 6.76
CA VAL A 238 11.38 0.08 7.37
C VAL A 238 10.06 0.75 7.03
N GLY A 239 9.16 0.01 6.38
CA GLY A 239 7.79 0.45 6.13
C GLY A 239 6.84 -0.73 6.10
N ALA A 240 5.59 -0.54 6.53
CA ALA A 240 4.63 -1.64 6.58
C ALA A 240 4.35 -2.23 5.20
N LEU A 241 4.18 -1.38 4.18
CA LEU A 241 4.00 -1.80 2.79
C LEU A 241 5.35 -2.05 2.13
N ALA A 242 6.25 -1.07 2.12
CA ALA A 242 7.55 -1.20 1.47
C ALA A 242 8.71 -0.69 2.34
N GLY A 243 9.79 -1.45 2.45
CA GLY A 243 11.00 -0.96 3.08
C GLY A 243 11.66 0.13 2.22
N TYR A 244 11.93 -0.20 0.95
CA TYR A 244 12.63 0.68 0.00
C TYR A 244 11.90 0.76 -1.33
N ALA A 245 11.54 1.96 -1.77
CA ALA A 245 10.90 2.21 -3.07
C ALA A 245 11.83 3.00 -3.99
N ARG A 246 12.55 2.29 -4.88
CA ARG A 246 13.51 2.94 -5.80
C ARG A 246 12.81 3.76 -6.87
N SER A 247 11.81 3.16 -7.50
CA SER A 247 11.02 3.73 -8.59
C SER A 247 9.70 2.95 -8.72
N GLY A 248 8.73 3.48 -9.48
CA GLY A 248 7.43 2.84 -9.69
C GLY A 248 6.27 3.66 -9.11
N SER A 249 5.14 2.99 -8.85
CA SER A 249 3.91 3.60 -8.35
C SER A 249 3.34 2.82 -7.18
N VAL A 250 2.87 3.55 -6.17
CA VAL A 250 2.11 3.05 -5.03
C VAL A 250 0.84 3.90 -4.93
N GLU A 251 -0.29 3.33 -5.30
CA GLU A 251 -1.55 4.06 -5.47
C GLU A 251 -2.67 3.41 -4.65
N ARG A 252 -3.53 4.19 -4.00
CA ARG A 252 -4.69 3.66 -3.26
C ARG A 252 -4.31 2.52 -2.29
N CYS A 253 -3.20 2.72 -1.57
CA CYS A 253 -2.69 1.77 -0.59
C CYS A 253 -2.77 2.33 0.83
N PHE A 254 -2.93 1.46 1.81
CA PHE A 254 -2.86 1.89 3.21
C PHE A 254 -2.21 0.88 4.14
N SER A 255 -1.74 1.36 5.29
CA SER A 255 -1.21 0.51 6.35
C SER A 255 -1.75 0.84 7.74
N THR A 256 -1.86 -0.19 8.58
CA THR A 256 -2.15 -0.05 10.02
C THR A 256 -1.29 -1.03 10.83
N GLY A 257 -1.18 -0.81 12.15
CA GLY A 257 -0.35 -1.65 13.03
C GLY A 257 0.84 -0.87 13.59
N SER A 258 2.01 -1.50 13.65
CA SER A 258 3.22 -0.93 14.24
C SER A 258 4.45 -1.15 13.36
N VAL A 259 5.22 -0.07 13.15
CA VAL A 259 6.49 -0.09 12.43
C VAL A 259 7.60 0.41 13.36
N THR A 260 8.62 -0.41 13.58
CA THR A 260 9.73 -0.09 14.48
C THR A 260 11.05 -0.16 13.73
N GLY A 261 11.89 0.87 13.83
CA GLY A 261 13.26 0.84 13.33
C GLY A 261 14.32 1.08 14.39
N THR A 262 15.57 0.81 14.02
CA THR A 262 16.74 1.00 14.89
C THR A 262 17.89 1.75 14.20
N SER A 263 17.64 2.33 13.02
CA SER A 263 18.63 3.12 12.28
C SER A 263 17.92 4.12 11.34
N VAL A 264 18.09 4.01 10.01
CA VAL A 264 18.03 5.21 9.16
C VAL A 264 16.64 5.77 8.87
N CYS A 265 15.76 5.01 8.19
CA CYS A 265 14.50 5.53 7.65
C CYS A 265 13.32 4.63 8.03
N VAL A 266 12.34 5.19 8.74
CA VAL A 266 11.15 4.46 9.18
C VAL A 266 9.90 5.25 8.81
N GLY A 267 9.02 4.62 8.03
CA GLY A 267 7.74 5.20 7.65
C GLY A 267 6.58 4.27 7.92
N GLY A 268 5.41 4.79 8.25
CA GLY A 268 4.25 3.94 8.50
C GLY A 268 3.80 3.14 7.26
N LEU A 269 4.01 3.66 6.05
CA LEU A 269 3.75 2.97 4.78
C LEU A 269 5.06 2.57 4.08
N ILE A 270 5.98 3.53 3.87
CA ILE A 270 7.23 3.32 3.14
C ILE A 270 8.43 3.81 3.96
N GLY A 271 9.50 3.01 4.09
CA GLY A 271 10.72 3.43 4.77
C GLY A 271 11.45 4.56 4.03
N ASP A 272 12.04 4.25 2.87
CA ASP A 272 12.66 5.24 1.98
C ASP A 272 12.04 5.19 0.58
N ASN A 273 11.40 6.30 0.19
CA ASN A 273 10.94 6.53 -1.17
C ASN A 273 12.05 7.25 -1.96
N ALA A 274 12.93 6.50 -2.60
CA ALA A 274 14.06 7.04 -3.35
C ALA A 274 13.68 7.62 -4.73
N GLY A 275 12.46 7.34 -5.23
CA GLY A 275 12.03 7.85 -6.54
C GLY A 275 10.68 7.35 -7.07
N ALA A 276 9.87 6.67 -6.25
CA ALA A 276 8.53 6.25 -6.64
C ALA A 276 7.50 7.40 -6.49
N THR A 277 6.36 7.23 -7.15
CA THR A 277 5.17 8.07 -6.98
C THR A 277 4.22 7.38 -6.01
N VAL A 278 3.87 8.06 -4.91
CA VAL A 278 2.97 7.59 -3.86
C VAL A 278 1.73 8.48 -3.86
N THR A 279 0.60 7.97 -4.31
CA THR A 279 -0.62 8.76 -4.52
C THR A 279 -1.82 8.12 -3.85
N ASP A 280 -2.69 8.94 -3.27
CA ASP A 280 -3.95 8.48 -2.69
C ASP A 280 -3.75 7.37 -1.66
N CYS A 281 -2.76 7.55 -0.78
CA CYS A 281 -2.36 6.54 0.19
C CYS A 281 -2.49 7.08 1.61
N TYR A 282 -2.60 6.19 2.60
CA TYR A 282 -2.55 6.62 3.99
C TYR A 282 -1.91 5.62 4.93
N SER A 283 -1.49 6.08 6.10
CA SER A 283 -0.99 5.22 7.17
C SER A 283 -1.56 5.62 8.51
N THR A 284 -2.02 4.63 9.26
CA THR A 284 -2.42 4.82 10.66
C THR A 284 -1.56 3.98 11.59
N ALA A 285 -0.43 3.48 11.09
CA ALA A 285 0.50 2.70 11.87
C ALA A 285 1.24 3.59 12.87
N THR A 286 1.43 3.09 14.08
CA THR A 286 2.36 3.71 15.05
C THR A 286 3.79 3.50 14.56
N VAL A 287 4.58 4.57 14.52
CA VAL A 287 5.95 4.56 14.01
C VAL A 287 6.92 4.90 15.13
N ASP A 288 7.90 4.04 15.36
CA ASP A 288 8.87 4.17 16.45
C ASP A 288 10.30 3.94 15.96
N ASN A 289 11.14 4.96 16.06
CA ASN A 289 12.57 4.92 15.70
C ASN A 289 13.35 5.83 16.64
N ARG A 290 13.69 5.33 17.84
CA ARG A 290 14.39 6.12 18.88
C ARG A 290 15.89 6.21 18.70
N ASP A 291 16.44 5.61 17.66
CA ASP A 291 17.88 5.43 17.56
C ASP A 291 18.57 6.38 16.56
N ASP A 292 17.88 6.89 15.53
CA ASP A 292 18.55 7.52 14.37
C ASP A 292 17.60 8.33 13.44
N TYR A 293 18.01 8.58 12.20
CA TYR A 293 17.76 9.76 11.37
C TYR A 293 16.30 10.17 11.06
N ALA A 294 15.53 9.42 10.25
CA ALA A 294 14.30 9.93 9.64
C ALA A 294 13.07 9.06 9.92
N THR A 295 12.07 9.66 10.55
CA THR A 295 10.85 8.97 11.01
C THR A 295 9.61 9.73 10.55
N GLY A 296 8.77 9.11 9.74
CA GLY A 296 7.56 9.73 9.20
C GLY A 296 6.31 8.89 9.41
N GLY A 297 5.16 9.52 9.66
CA GLY A 297 3.90 8.78 9.81
C GLY A 297 3.48 8.02 8.54
N LEU A 298 3.85 8.51 7.35
CA LEU A 298 3.64 7.84 6.06
C LEU A 298 4.97 7.35 5.45
N VAL A 299 5.93 8.25 5.27
CA VAL A 299 7.22 7.96 4.60
C VAL A 299 8.38 8.40 5.49
N GLY A 300 9.36 7.53 5.74
CA GLY A 300 10.54 7.90 6.53
C GLY A 300 11.36 8.97 5.82
N LYS A 301 11.87 8.65 4.63
CA LYS A 301 12.56 9.60 3.75
C LYS A 301 11.92 9.63 2.37
N ASN A 302 11.68 10.82 1.83
CA ASN A 302 11.11 11.01 0.50
C ASN A 302 12.09 11.74 -0.42
N SER A 303 12.35 11.16 -1.60
CA SER A 303 13.05 11.77 -2.73
C SER A 303 12.20 11.70 -4.02
N GLY A 304 11.03 11.05 -3.96
CA GLY A 304 10.07 10.93 -5.06
C GLY A 304 8.91 11.93 -4.94
N THR A 305 7.73 11.50 -5.39
CA THR A 305 6.47 12.28 -5.28
C THR A 305 5.54 11.62 -4.28
N VAL A 306 4.98 12.41 -3.37
CA VAL A 306 3.91 12.01 -2.44
C VAL A 306 2.75 12.98 -2.65
N ALA A 307 1.56 12.48 -2.98
CA ALA A 307 0.41 13.35 -3.21
C ALA A 307 -0.91 12.75 -2.73
N ASN A 308 -1.82 13.60 -2.28
CA ASN A 308 -3.16 13.20 -1.82
C ASN A 308 -3.10 12.14 -0.71
N THR A 309 -2.26 12.34 0.30
CA THR A 309 -2.04 11.33 1.34
C THR A 309 -2.35 11.84 2.73
N TYR A 310 -2.57 10.94 3.68
CA TYR A 310 -2.57 11.31 5.09
C TYR A 310 -1.88 10.30 6.00
N ALA A 311 -1.49 10.76 7.19
CA ALA A 311 -1.04 9.90 8.27
C ALA A 311 -1.68 10.29 9.59
N SER A 312 -2.07 9.30 10.40
CA SER A 312 -2.73 9.53 11.70
C SER A 312 -2.13 8.77 12.88
N GLY A 313 -1.22 7.83 12.63
CA GLY A 313 -0.55 7.09 13.70
C GLY A 313 0.47 7.96 14.45
N ASP A 314 0.74 7.61 15.72
CA ASP A 314 1.74 8.29 16.53
C ASP A 314 3.15 8.10 15.94
N VAL A 315 3.96 9.15 16.01
CA VAL A 315 5.34 9.14 15.53
C VAL A 315 6.29 9.45 16.67
N THR A 316 7.23 8.54 16.91
CA THR A 316 8.37 8.73 17.82
C THR A 316 9.66 8.56 17.04
N GLY A 317 10.41 9.64 16.83
CA GLY A 317 11.71 9.63 16.16
C GLY A 317 12.86 10.04 17.08
N PHE A 318 14.09 9.97 16.57
CA PHE A 318 15.28 10.50 17.25
C PHE A 318 15.65 11.89 16.71
N ASP A 319 16.13 11.96 15.46
CA ASP A 319 16.54 13.22 14.84
C ASP A 319 15.37 13.91 14.13
N TYR A 320 14.90 13.38 13.00
CA TYR A 320 13.83 13.99 12.20
C TYR A 320 12.53 13.21 12.34
N ALA A 321 11.54 13.79 13.02
CA ALA A 321 10.20 13.25 13.18
C ALA A 321 9.18 14.15 12.46
N GLY A 322 8.43 13.58 11.51
CA GLY A 322 7.41 14.31 10.75
C GLY A 322 6.08 13.57 10.67
N GLY A 323 4.98 14.32 10.68
CA GLY A 323 3.63 13.73 10.65
C GLY A 323 3.37 12.90 9.38
N VAL A 324 3.82 13.39 8.22
CA VAL A 324 3.77 12.65 6.94
C VAL A 324 5.15 12.14 6.56
N ALA A 325 6.16 13.01 6.55
CA ALA A 325 7.51 12.67 6.09
C ALA A 325 8.57 12.99 7.15
N GLY A 326 9.44 12.04 7.48
CA GLY A 326 10.58 12.30 8.37
C GLY A 326 11.58 13.27 7.71
N ALA A 327 12.09 12.91 6.54
CA ALA A 327 12.94 13.77 5.72
C ALA A 327 12.39 13.88 4.29
N ASN A 328 12.10 15.09 3.82
CA ASN A 328 11.71 15.36 2.45
C ASN A 328 12.83 16.01 1.63
N TYR A 329 13.10 15.42 0.46
CA TYR A 329 14.01 15.87 -0.59
C TYR A 329 13.33 15.87 -1.97
N GLY A 330 12.04 15.51 -2.02
CA GLY A 330 11.22 15.43 -3.23
C GLY A 330 10.01 16.36 -3.17
N ARG A 331 8.94 15.98 -3.89
CA ARG A 331 7.67 16.71 -3.93
C ARG A 331 6.67 16.08 -2.98
N VAL A 332 6.03 16.89 -2.15
CA VAL A 332 4.87 16.51 -1.35
C VAL A 332 3.75 17.50 -1.59
N GLU A 333 2.54 17.03 -1.90
CA GLU A 333 1.42 17.92 -2.18
C GLU A 333 0.05 17.41 -1.78
N SER A 334 -0.86 18.34 -1.45
CA SER A 334 -2.24 18.03 -1.12
C SER A 334 -2.38 16.95 -0.05
N SER A 335 -1.46 16.90 0.92
CA SER A 335 -1.39 15.84 1.93
C SER A 335 -1.66 16.39 3.33
N VAL A 336 -2.13 15.53 4.24
CA VAL A 336 -2.62 15.94 5.56
C VAL A 336 -1.95 15.14 6.69
N ALA A 337 -1.36 15.85 7.65
CA ALA A 337 -0.91 15.25 8.91
C ALA A 337 -2.04 15.31 9.96
N LEU A 338 -2.47 14.14 10.43
CA LEU A 338 -3.58 13.91 11.35
C LEU A 338 -3.14 13.12 12.60
N ASN A 339 -1.84 13.11 12.89
CA ASN A 339 -1.24 12.28 13.93
C ASN A 339 -1.74 12.67 15.33
N ALA A 340 -1.89 11.68 16.23
CA ALA A 340 -2.26 11.94 17.63
C ALA A 340 -1.11 12.58 18.43
N GLY A 341 0.14 12.30 18.05
CA GLY A 341 1.34 12.94 18.58
C GLY A 341 2.56 12.70 17.71
N ILE A 342 3.49 13.66 17.75
CA ILE A 342 4.80 13.58 17.09
C ILE A 342 5.86 13.97 18.10
N THR A 343 6.83 13.09 18.33
CA THR A 343 7.92 13.34 19.28
C THR A 343 9.26 13.04 18.64
N SER A 344 10.26 13.86 18.94
CA SER A 344 11.66 13.56 18.64
C SER A 344 12.47 13.60 19.94
N ALA A 345 13.58 12.87 20.00
CA ALA A 345 14.45 12.86 21.19
C ALA A 345 15.61 13.86 21.10
N SER A 346 16.09 14.18 19.89
CA SER A 346 17.35 14.90 19.66
C SER A 346 17.14 16.24 18.96
N ASP A 347 16.51 16.25 17.78
CA ASP A 347 16.73 17.35 16.82
C ASP A 347 15.43 18.08 16.39
N TYR A 348 14.63 17.52 15.46
CA TYR A 348 13.48 18.19 14.85
C TYR A 348 12.22 17.33 14.89
N ALA A 349 11.17 17.83 15.53
CA ALA A 349 9.81 17.34 15.39
C ALA A 349 8.96 18.39 14.68
N ALA A 350 8.31 18.01 13.59
CA ALA A 350 7.45 18.90 12.80
C ALA A 350 6.12 18.24 12.49
N ARG A 351 5.06 19.05 12.35
CA ARG A 351 3.72 18.52 12.09
C ARG A 351 3.62 17.84 10.73
N PHE A 352 4.50 18.17 9.78
CA PHE A 352 4.44 17.62 8.43
C PHE A 352 5.75 16.98 7.96
N GLY A 353 6.82 17.78 7.81
CA GLY A 353 8.14 17.35 7.31
C GLY A 353 9.27 17.70 8.28
N GLY A 354 10.06 16.71 8.71
CA GLY A 354 11.06 16.87 9.79
C GLY A 354 12.38 17.55 9.41
N ASN A 355 12.64 17.91 8.14
CA ASN A 355 13.88 18.56 7.72
C ASN A 355 13.65 19.87 6.90
N ASN A 356 14.52 20.86 7.14
CA ASN A 356 14.54 22.14 6.44
C ASN A 356 15.62 22.17 5.36
N ASN A 357 15.26 21.91 4.09
CA ASN A 357 16.17 22.04 2.94
C ASN A 357 15.44 22.71 1.76
N PRO A 358 16.11 23.57 0.95
CA PRO A 358 15.53 24.15 -0.28
C PRO A 358 14.98 23.14 -1.30
N ARG A 359 15.31 21.84 -1.17
CA ARG A 359 14.73 20.75 -1.97
C ARG A 359 13.37 20.25 -1.49
N ASN A 360 12.86 20.78 -0.37
CA ASN A 360 11.56 20.43 0.19
C ASN A 360 10.45 21.17 -0.59
N SER A 361 10.05 20.60 -1.74
CA SER A 361 8.92 21.10 -2.52
C SER A 361 7.62 20.65 -1.87
N SER A 362 6.97 21.56 -1.14
CA SER A 362 5.74 21.31 -0.38
C SER A 362 4.64 22.27 -0.86
N THR A 363 3.51 21.76 -1.35
CA THR A 363 2.39 22.57 -1.88
C THR A 363 1.05 22.07 -1.32
N ASP A 364 0.19 22.98 -0.86
CA ASP A 364 -1.17 22.65 -0.38
C ASP A 364 -1.22 21.51 0.65
N ASN A 365 -0.21 21.44 1.51
CA ASN A 365 -0.16 20.48 2.60
C ASN A 365 -0.79 21.07 3.85
N TYR A 366 -1.42 20.23 4.65
CA TYR A 366 -2.16 20.62 5.84
C TYR A 366 -1.76 19.80 7.06
N SER A 367 -1.88 20.40 8.24
CA SER A 367 -1.68 19.69 9.50
C SER A 367 -2.72 20.07 10.52
N TRP A 368 -3.06 19.14 11.41
CA TRP A 368 -3.89 19.47 12.55
C TRP A 368 -3.17 20.43 13.49
N ASP A 369 -3.85 21.52 13.86
CA ASP A 369 -3.29 22.64 14.62
C ASP A 369 -2.94 22.31 16.07
N ASN A 370 -3.40 21.18 16.59
CA ASN A 370 -3.21 20.74 17.96
C ASN A 370 -2.44 19.42 18.05
N ILE A 371 -1.73 18.98 17.00
CA ILE A 371 -0.81 17.83 17.11
C ILE A 371 0.20 18.15 18.24
N PRO A 372 0.21 17.38 19.33
CA PRO A 372 1.22 17.48 20.36
C PRO A 372 2.57 17.16 19.72
N ALA A 373 3.39 18.20 19.57
CA ALA A 373 4.77 18.07 19.14
C ALA A 373 5.67 18.16 20.37
N GLY A 374 6.38 17.09 20.70
CA GLY A 374 7.35 17.10 21.79
C GLY A 374 8.77 17.33 21.24
N HIS A 375 9.30 18.55 21.36
CA HIS A 375 10.76 18.80 21.34
C HIS A 375 11.17 20.15 21.99
N LEU A 376 12.47 20.25 22.33
CA LEU A 376 13.18 21.31 23.09
C LEU A 376 13.34 22.65 22.34
N THR A 377 13.15 22.69 21.02
CA THR A 377 13.14 23.95 20.26
C THR A 377 12.13 23.90 19.12
N TRP A 378 11.02 24.63 19.26
CA TRP A 378 10.15 24.99 18.14
C TRP A 378 10.94 25.91 17.22
N THR A 379 11.62 25.35 16.22
CA THR A 379 12.21 26.19 15.21
C THR A 379 11.12 26.55 14.22
N ALA A 380 11.11 27.80 13.74
CA ALA A 380 10.23 28.29 12.68
C ALA A 380 10.43 27.58 11.32
N TYR A 381 11.04 26.40 11.32
CA TYR A 381 11.60 25.67 10.20
C TYR A 381 11.11 24.22 10.30
N GLY A 382 9.91 23.93 9.78
CA GLY A 382 9.37 22.56 9.78
C GLY A 382 7.86 22.47 9.50
N ASP A 383 7.09 23.51 9.79
CA ASP A 383 5.69 23.59 9.35
C ASP A 383 5.63 23.96 7.86
N HIS A 384 5.93 22.97 7.03
CA HIS A 384 5.75 22.99 5.58
C HIS A 384 4.30 22.69 5.18
N ALA A 385 3.36 22.92 6.10
CA ALA A 385 1.93 22.69 5.95
C ALA A 385 1.15 23.81 6.63
N SER A 386 0.02 24.20 6.03
CA SER A 386 -0.92 25.13 6.65
C SER A 386 -1.69 24.42 7.76
N THR A 387 -1.68 24.97 8.96
CA THR A 387 -2.41 24.39 10.08
C THR A 387 -3.92 24.56 9.92
N ARG A 388 -4.67 23.58 10.43
CA ARG A 388 -6.12 23.50 10.34
C ARG A 388 -6.69 23.00 11.66
N ASN A 389 -7.78 23.62 12.10
CA ASN A 389 -8.49 23.18 13.28
C ASN A 389 -9.24 21.88 13.02
N ALA A 390 -9.71 21.25 14.10
CA ALA A 390 -10.45 19.99 14.00
C ALA A 390 -11.72 20.10 13.14
N ASP A 391 -12.41 21.25 13.16
CA ASP A 391 -13.61 21.50 12.35
C ASP A 391 -13.33 21.41 10.85
N ALA A 392 -12.22 21.96 10.37
CA ALA A 392 -11.79 21.79 8.98
C ALA A 392 -11.41 20.35 8.62
N ILE A 393 -11.04 19.53 9.61
CA ILE A 393 -10.59 18.14 9.41
C ILE A 393 -11.76 17.15 9.38
N VAL A 394 -12.77 17.33 10.22
CA VAL A 394 -13.87 16.35 10.34
C VAL A 394 -15.18 16.78 9.66
N ASP A 395 -15.24 18.00 9.13
CA ASP A 395 -16.31 18.41 8.23
C ASP A 395 -15.96 18.04 6.78
N PHE A 396 -16.83 17.24 6.15
CA PHE A 396 -16.61 16.76 4.79
C PHE A 396 -16.43 17.89 3.78
N SER A 397 -17.28 18.92 3.84
CA SER A 397 -17.29 19.99 2.84
C SER A 397 -16.01 20.80 2.92
N ARG A 398 -15.55 21.09 4.13
CA ARG A 398 -14.30 21.80 4.38
C ARG A 398 -13.09 20.96 4.05
N PHE A 399 -13.08 19.69 4.44
CA PHE A 399 -11.98 18.78 4.12
C PHE A 399 -11.83 18.65 2.59
N LYS A 400 -12.92 18.35 1.88
CA LYS A 400 -12.92 18.25 0.40
C LYS A 400 -12.47 19.55 -0.27
N ALA A 401 -12.95 20.70 0.18
CA ALA A 401 -12.56 21.99 -0.39
C ALA A 401 -11.09 22.34 -0.10
N MET A 402 -10.58 21.96 1.07
CA MET A 402 -9.21 22.20 1.48
C MET A 402 -8.22 21.34 0.71
N THR A 403 -8.50 20.04 0.60
CA THR A 403 -7.56 19.09 -0.01
C THR A 403 -7.69 18.98 -1.52
N GLY A 404 -8.87 19.30 -2.07
CA GLY A 404 -9.16 19.09 -3.49
C GLY A 404 -9.21 17.62 -3.90
N TRP A 405 -9.25 16.68 -2.94
CA TRP A 405 -9.24 15.25 -3.22
C TRP A 405 -10.48 14.79 -4.00
N ASP A 406 -10.27 13.77 -4.83
CA ASP A 406 -11.34 13.12 -5.57
C ASP A 406 -12.15 12.17 -4.66
N PHE A 407 -13.18 12.71 -4.02
CA PHE A 407 -14.17 11.95 -3.26
C PHE A 407 -15.25 11.28 -4.12
N ASP A 408 -15.22 11.49 -5.43
CA ASP A 408 -16.20 10.91 -6.34
C ASP A 408 -15.72 9.53 -6.81
N ASN A 409 -14.41 9.36 -7.04
CA ASN A 409 -13.83 8.11 -7.55
C ASN A 409 -12.81 7.43 -6.62
N VAL A 410 -12.02 8.18 -5.87
CA VAL A 410 -10.85 7.64 -5.15
C VAL A 410 -11.13 7.48 -3.66
N TRP A 411 -11.56 8.57 -3.04
CA TRP A 411 -11.87 8.63 -1.62
C TRP A 411 -13.37 8.53 -1.39
N GLU A 412 -13.74 8.12 -0.20
CA GLU A 412 -15.09 8.22 0.33
C GLU A 412 -15.05 8.78 1.76
N TRP A 413 -16.12 9.49 2.12
CA TRP A 413 -16.27 10.00 3.47
C TRP A 413 -17.08 9.02 4.29
N ARG A 414 -16.45 8.35 5.26
CA ARG A 414 -17.08 7.35 6.12
C ARG A 414 -17.38 7.91 7.50
N THR A 415 -18.47 7.45 8.10
CA THR A 415 -18.82 7.75 9.48
C THR A 415 -19.06 6.45 10.23
N ASP A 416 -18.11 6.07 11.08
CA ASP A 416 -18.19 4.87 11.90
C ASP A 416 -18.28 5.28 13.37
N ASN A 417 -19.30 4.81 14.10
CA ASN A 417 -19.51 5.13 15.51
C ASN A 417 -19.49 6.64 15.83
N GLY A 418 -20.06 7.47 14.94
CA GLY A 418 -20.12 8.92 15.09
C GLY A 418 -18.82 9.66 14.74
N LYS A 419 -17.82 8.97 14.22
CA LYS A 419 -16.54 9.55 13.79
C LYS A 419 -16.40 9.53 12.29
N SER A 420 -16.20 10.70 11.72
CA SER A 420 -16.13 10.92 10.28
C SER A 420 -14.70 11.09 9.78
N TYR A 421 -14.31 10.32 8.77
CA TYR A 421 -12.95 10.27 8.27
C TYR A 421 -12.88 9.93 6.77
N PRO A 422 -11.83 10.36 6.05
CA PRO A 422 -11.57 9.93 4.68
C PRO A 422 -11.12 8.47 4.67
N ALA A 423 -11.66 7.68 3.75
CA ALA A 423 -11.28 6.30 3.49
C ALA A 423 -11.17 6.08 1.97
N LEU A 424 -10.40 5.08 1.54
CA LEU A 424 -10.28 4.72 0.13
C LEU A 424 -11.54 3.99 -0.34
N ARG A 425 -12.16 4.49 -1.40
CA ARG A 425 -13.38 3.90 -1.94
C ARG A 425 -13.12 2.46 -2.38
N GLY A 426 -14.00 1.55 -1.99
CA GLY A 426 -13.98 0.15 -2.43
C GLY A 426 -12.90 -0.74 -1.79
N LEU A 427 -12.14 -0.24 -0.81
CA LEU A 427 -11.16 -1.06 -0.07
C LEU A 427 -11.73 -1.57 1.25
N SER A 428 -11.50 -2.84 1.54
CA SER A 428 -11.92 -3.50 2.77
C SER A 428 -11.10 -3.06 3.98
N SER A 429 -11.56 -3.40 5.19
CA SER A 429 -10.76 -3.37 6.43
C SER A 429 -10.24 -2.00 6.88
N GLN A 430 -10.87 -0.92 6.42
CA GLN A 430 -10.58 0.44 6.86
C GLN A 430 -11.47 0.83 8.05
N ALA A 431 -10.88 1.49 9.04
CA ALA A 431 -11.55 1.95 10.26
C ALA A 431 -11.04 3.32 10.69
N CYS A 432 -11.88 4.09 11.39
CA CYS A 432 -11.47 5.38 11.95
C CYS A 432 -10.45 5.19 13.07
N THR A 433 -9.23 5.64 12.84
CA THR A 433 -8.16 5.72 13.84
C THR A 433 -7.76 7.16 14.17
N LEU A 434 -8.52 8.14 13.67
CA LEU A 434 -8.27 9.54 13.98
C LEU A 434 -8.42 9.80 15.48
N PRO A 435 -7.59 10.67 16.08
CA PRO A 435 -7.62 10.99 17.50
C PRO A 435 -9.00 11.43 17.98
N GLU A 436 -9.44 10.94 19.15
CA GLU A 436 -10.74 11.32 19.76
C GLU A 436 -10.90 12.83 19.91
N VAL A 437 -9.79 13.51 20.16
CA VAL A 437 -9.72 14.96 20.34
C VAL A 437 -10.22 15.75 19.12
N PHE A 438 -10.18 15.17 17.91
CA PHE A 438 -10.76 15.82 16.73
C PHE A 438 -12.27 15.98 16.89
N TYR A 439 -12.92 14.93 17.38
CA TYR A 439 -14.38 14.87 17.52
C TYR A 439 -14.85 15.54 18.82
N SER A 440 -13.99 15.66 19.83
CA SER A 440 -14.31 16.45 21.03
C SER A 440 -14.28 17.96 20.73
N ASN A 441 -13.36 18.42 19.87
CA ASN A 441 -13.20 19.83 19.52
C ASN A 441 -14.34 20.36 18.63
N VAL A 442 -15.01 19.48 17.90
CA VAL A 442 -16.20 19.80 17.08
C VAL A 442 -17.47 19.94 17.94
N GLY A 443 -17.38 19.56 19.23
CA GLY A 443 -18.34 19.92 20.27
C GLY A 443 -18.30 21.40 20.66
N GLY A 444 -17.24 22.14 20.30
CA GLY A 444 -17.16 23.59 20.43
C GLY A 444 -15.92 24.06 21.18
N ALA A 445 -14.94 24.53 20.43
CA ALA A 445 -13.94 25.48 20.87
C ALA A 445 -13.48 26.32 19.66
N ASP A 446 -14.35 27.16 19.13
CA ASP A 446 -13.84 28.35 18.45
C ASP A 446 -13.38 29.31 19.55
N GLY A 447 -12.08 29.58 19.60
CA GLY A 447 -11.60 30.79 20.26
C GLY A 447 -12.18 31.97 19.49
N ILE A 448 -13.26 32.57 20.00
CA ILE A 448 -13.85 33.75 19.40
C ILE A 448 -13.02 34.94 19.86
N MET A 449 -11.99 35.25 19.06
CA MET A 449 -11.10 36.42 19.13
C MET A 449 -10.19 36.51 20.37
N SER A 450 -8.89 36.72 20.13
CA SER A 450 -8.07 37.55 21.03
C SER A 450 -7.78 38.86 20.29
N ASP A 451 -7.90 39.99 20.99
CA ASP A 451 -7.66 41.33 20.43
C ASP A 451 -6.16 41.61 20.15
N THR A 452 -5.26 40.68 20.49
CA THR A 452 -3.81 40.90 20.44
C THR A 452 -3.05 39.57 20.37
N ALA A 453 -2.09 39.50 19.43
CA ALA A 453 -1.27 38.33 19.13
C ALA A 453 -0.20 37.96 20.19
N ALA A 454 -0.35 38.39 21.45
CA ALA A 454 0.72 38.30 22.45
C ALA A 454 0.50 37.25 23.57
N ALA A 455 -0.74 36.85 23.86
CA ALA A 455 -1.05 35.93 24.94
C ALA A 455 -1.74 34.65 24.42
N ILE A 456 -1.19 33.49 24.75
CA ILE A 456 -1.85 32.20 24.53
C ILE A 456 -2.69 31.90 25.77
N VAL A 457 -3.98 31.62 25.57
CA VAL A 457 -4.93 31.25 26.62
C VAL A 457 -5.53 29.90 26.26
N THR A 458 -5.51 28.96 27.21
CA THR A 458 -6.11 27.62 27.06
C THR A 458 -7.18 27.40 28.12
N ALA A 459 -8.23 26.65 27.79
CA ALA A 459 -9.29 26.27 28.72
C ALA A 459 -9.65 24.80 28.52
N GLY A 460 -9.52 23.98 29.57
CA GLY A 460 -9.82 22.56 29.49
C GLY A 460 -9.91 21.86 30.85
N PRO A 461 -10.43 20.62 30.91
CA PRO A 461 -10.95 19.85 29.77
C PRO A 461 -12.26 20.44 29.22
N ASN A 462 -12.52 20.27 27.92
CA ASN A 462 -13.77 20.66 27.27
C ASN A 462 -14.11 19.62 26.19
N PRO A 463 -15.21 18.84 26.30
CA PRO A 463 -16.24 18.94 27.34
C PRO A 463 -15.73 18.66 28.76
N THR A 464 -16.31 19.35 29.74
CA THR A 464 -16.00 19.23 31.17
C THR A 464 -17.14 18.52 31.92
N GLU A 465 -16.81 17.80 33.00
CA GLU A 465 -17.78 17.15 33.90
C GLU A 465 -17.85 17.80 35.29
N GLY A 466 -16.78 18.47 35.75
CA GLY A 466 -16.71 18.92 37.14
C GLY A 466 -15.75 20.07 37.37
N GLU A 467 -14.63 20.15 36.64
CA GLU A 467 -13.69 21.26 36.76
C GLU A 467 -13.27 21.76 35.37
N LEU A 468 -13.00 23.06 35.27
CA LEU A 468 -12.47 23.70 34.08
C LEU A 468 -11.27 24.55 34.49
N THR A 469 -10.10 24.20 33.97
CA THR A 469 -8.86 24.94 34.19
C THR A 469 -8.59 25.85 33.02
N VAL A 470 -8.31 27.12 33.31
CA VAL A 470 -7.90 28.13 32.37
C VAL A 470 -6.45 28.49 32.69
N ALA A 471 -5.59 28.45 31.68
CA ALA A 471 -4.18 28.83 31.80
C ALA A 471 -3.83 29.87 30.74
N SER A 472 -2.85 30.71 31.05
CA SER A 472 -2.36 31.72 30.11
C SER A 472 -0.86 31.92 30.23
N THR A 473 -0.22 32.27 29.10
CA THR A 473 1.19 32.71 29.06
C THR A 473 1.38 34.12 29.61
N THR A 474 0.28 34.81 29.95
CA THR A 474 0.29 36.11 30.64
C THR A 474 -0.57 36.02 31.90
N PRO A 475 -0.18 36.69 33.00
CA PRO A 475 -0.97 36.73 34.23
C PRO A 475 -2.45 37.03 34.00
N LEU A 476 -3.34 36.19 34.51
CA LEU A 476 -4.79 36.36 34.36
C LEU A 476 -5.32 37.43 35.32
N ALA A 477 -6.25 38.26 34.84
CA ALA A 477 -7.02 39.16 35.68
C ALA A 477 -8.34 38.50 36.14
N SER A 478 -9.09 37.89 35.22
CA SER A 478 -10.34 37.21 35.58
C SER A 478 -10.75 36.15 34.59
N VAL A 479 -11.51 35.18 35.09
CA VAL A 479 -12.16 34.13 34.30
C VAL A 479 -13.62 34.08 34.71
N ALA A 480 -14.54 34.11 33.74
CA ALA A 480 -15.97 34.12 33.99
C ALA A 480 -16.74 33.31 32.94
N LEU A 481 -17.55 32.36 33.40
CA LEU A 481 -18.35 31.45 32.59
C LEU A 481 -19.83 31.84 32.65
N TYR A 482 -20.46 32.05 31.49
CA TYR A 482 -21.84 32.51 31.34
C TYR A 482 -22.70 31.46 30.63
N ASN A 483 -23.98 31.38 30.96
CA ASN A 483 -24.94 30.65 30.12
C ASN A 483 -25.33 31.48 28.88
N LEU A 484 -26.07 30.87 27.95
CA LEU A 484 -26.48 31.52 26.69
C LEU A 484 -27.45 32.70 26.87
N ASN A 485 -28.06 32.85 28.05
CA ASN A 485 -28.90 34.00 28.39
C ASN A 485 -28.08 35.14 29.03
N GLY A 486 -26.75 34.99 29.12
CA GLY A 486 -25.84 35.99 29.69
C GLY A 486 -25.76 35.99 31.22
N ALA A 487 -26.33 34.99 31.91
CA ALA A 487 -26.18 34.88 33.36
C ALA A 487 -24.81 34.27 33.71
N LEU A 488 -24.10 34.87 34.67
CA LEU A 488 -22.85 34.32 35.21
C LEU A 488 -23.13 33.04 35.98
N MET A 489 -22.39 31.98 35.65
CA MET A 489 -22.55 30.64 36.21
C MET A 489 -21.39 30.28 37.15
N ALA A 490 -20.16 30.60 36.76
CA ALA A 490 -18.96 30.40 37.56
C ALA A 490 -17.92 31.46 37.19
N GLY A 491 -17.02 31.82 38.11
CA GLY A 491 -15.95 32.76 37.80
C GLY A 491 -15.05 33.03 38.99
N THR A 492 -13.86 33.53 38.72
CA THR A 492 -12.90 33.95 39.73
C THR A 492 -12.10 35.16 39.26
N ASP A 493 -11.74 36.02 40.21
CA ASP A 493 -10.61 36.93 40.06
C ASP A 493 -9.33 36.09 40.19
N CYS A 494 -8.39 36.29 39.27
CA CYS A 494 -7.19 35.48 39.20
C CYS A 494 -5.99 36.17 39.87
N ALA A 495 -6.10 37.46 40.24
CA ALA A 495 -5.07 38.22 40.94
C ALA A 495 -3.66 38.13 40.31
N GLY A 496 -3.58 37.99 38.98
CA GLY A 496 -2.31 37.84 38.26
C GLY A 496 -1.72 36.43 38.26
N ALA A 497 -2.49 35.40 38.62
CA ALA A 497 -2.06 34.01 38.49
C ALA A 497 -2.02 33.58 37.01
N ASP A 498 -1.07 32.72 36.66
CA ASP A 498 -0.95 32.17 35.29
C ASP A 498 -2.02 31.10 34.99
N SER A 499 -2.80 30.69 36.00
CA SER A 499 -3.90 29.75 35.85
C SER A 499 -5.00 29.96 36.89
N ALA A 500 -6.21 29.52 36.55
CA ALA A 500 -7.38 29.50 37.42
C ALA A 500 -8.25 28.28 37.12
N THR A 501 -8.80 27.67 38.15
CA THR A 501 -9.73 26.52 38.02
C THR A 501 -11.11 26.91 38.52
N LEU A 502 -12.12 26.60 37.72
CA LEU A 502 -13.53 26.74 38.07
C LEU A 502 -14.12 25.37 38.41
N ASP A 503 -14.74 25.26 39.58
CA ASP A 503 -15.61 24.12 39.92
C ASP A 503 -16.97 24.30 39.23
N LEU A 504 -17.32 23.35 38.37
CA LEU A 504 -18.54 23.30 37.57
C LEU A 504 -19.45 22.13 37.97
N SER A 505 -19.13 21.39 39.04
CA SER A 505 -19.88 20.21 39.49
C SER A 505 -21.36 20.50 39.79
N HIS A 506 -21.67 21.74 40.16
CA HIS A 506 -23.01 22.23 40.47
C HIS A 506 -23.79 22.74 39.25
N MET A 507 -23.15 22.82 38.07
CA MET A 507 -23.76 23.36 36.86
C MET A 507 -24.48 22.27 36.05
N PRO A 508 -25.64 22.58 35.44
CA PRO A 508 -26.33 21.62 34.59
C PRO A 508 -25.56 21.36 33.29
N ALA A 509 -25.77 20.18 32.71
CA ALA A 509 -25.28 19.86 31.38
C ALA A 509 -25.78 20.89 30.35
N GLY A 510 -24.91 21.35 29.46
CA GLY A 510 -25.26 22.41 28.52
C GLY A 510 -24.06 23.16 27.96
N MET A 511 -24.36 24.19 27.17
CA MET A 511 -23.38 25.06 26.52
C MET A 511 -23.25 26.38 27.26
N TYR A 512 -22.00 26.83 27.41
CA TYR A 512 -21.61 28.04 28.14
C TYR A 512 -20.57 28.84 27.36
N ILE A 513 -20.42 30.10 27.71
CA ILE A 513 -19.43 31.04 27.14
C ILE A 513 -18.46 31.44 28.24
N LEU A 514 -17.19 31.12 28.08
CA LEU A 514 -16.11 31.50 28.97
C LEU A 514 -15.47 32.78 28.46
N ASN A 515 -15.48 33.83 29.27
CA ASN A 515 -14.70 35.03 29.06
C ASN A 515 -13.45 34.97 29.95
N VAL A 516 -12.30 35.21 29.35
CA VAL A 516 -11.01 35.31 30.04
C VAL A 516 -10.45 36.70 29.80
N THR A 517 -10.01 37.36 30.86
CA THR A 517 -9.32 38.65 30.78
C THR A 517 -7.93 38.51 31.39
N ASP A 518 -6.88 38.92 30.68
CA ASP A 518 -5.52 38.96 31.22
C ASP A 518 -5.25 40.26 31.99
N SER A 519 -4.08 40.34 32.65
CA SER A 519 -3.66 41.51 33.44
C SER A 519 -3.32 42.73 32.59
N ALA A 520 -3.16 42.55 31.27
CA ALA A 520 -3.04 43.62 30.30
C ALA A 520 -4.41 44.07 29.73
N ALA A 521 -5.52 43.53 30.29
CA ALA A 521 -6.90 43.77 29.90
C ALA A 521 -7.29 43.23 28.50
N ASN A 522 -6.49 42.35 27.91
CA ASN A 522 -6.88 41.64 26.70
C ASN A 522 -7.93 40.58 27.04
N ARG A 523 -8.83 40.31 26.10
CA ARG A 523 -9.96 39.39 26.28
C ARG A 523 -9.89 38.23 25.31
N SER A 524 -10.25 37.05 25.81
CA SER A 524 -10.41 35.82 25.03
C SER A 524 -11.75 35.17 25.37
N VAL A 525 -12.46 34.65 24.37
CA VAL A 525 -13.76 34.00 24.56
C VAL A 525 -13.73 32.56 24.06
N PHE A 526 -14.25 31.63 24.86
CA PHE A 526 -14.33 30.21 24.54
C PHE A 526 -15.76 29.70 24.69
N LYS A 527 -16.16 28.77 23.82
CA LYS A 527 -17.35 27.94 24.04
C LYS A 527 -16.98 26.77 24.95
N ILE A 528 -17.78 26.49 25.99
CA ILE A 528 -17.59 25.38 26.94
C ILE A 528 -18.82 24.47 26.93
N ILE A 529 -18.60 23.16 26.90
CA ILE A 529 -19.63 22.12 26.99
C ILE A 529 -19.52 21.42 28.34
N LYS A 530 -20.55 21.51 29.18
CA LYS A 530 -20.70 20.71 30.40
C LYS A 530 -21.49 19.45 30.07
N LYS A 531 -20.92 18.29 30.36
CA LYS A 531 -21.61 16.99 30.29
C LYS A 531 -22.46 16.72 31.52
#